data_AF-A0A0Q8HZX7-F1
#
_entry.id   AF-A0A0Q8HZX7-F1
#
_cell.length_a   1.000
_cell.length_b   1.000
_cell.length_c   1.000
_cell.angle_alpha   90.00
_cell.angle_beta   90.00
_cell.angle_gamma   90.00
#
_symmetry.space_group_name_H-M   'P 1'
#
loop_
_entity.id
_entity.type
_entity.pdbx_description
1 polymer ?
#
loop_
_entity_poly.entity_id
_entity_poly.type
_entity_poly.pdbx_seq_one_letter_code
_entity_poly.pdbx_strand_id
1 'polypeptide(L)'
;MSKSKERDVLAPDRGPLFTLRFALALLLIVGGIAWILFYYFGVRPTDGFGSINADGKPNQPTGPSFLQDLEGKNYLIGFIALFLGLAISAHPKTPLGRGQGVVIGMLGCFIIGLIWICIFYIFLTGNDPKDLAIFNDLGQKNLFVGIAFMAVGFTFATRWE
;
A
#
# COMPACT_ATOMS: atom_id res chain seq x y z
N MET A 1 -7.15 -54.79 -10.87
CA MET A 1 -6.06 -53.93 -11.36
C MET A 1 -6.45 -52.49 -11.03
N SER A 2 -5.89 -51.98 -9.93
CA SER A 2 -6.30 -50.73 -9.26
C SER A 2 -5.90 -49.53 -10.10
N LYS A 3 -6.87 -48.72 -10.56
CA LYS A 3 -6.59 -47.38 -11.08
C LYS A 3 -6.19 -46.52 -9.88
N SER A 4 -4.89 -46.32 -9.72
CA SER A 4 -4.33 -45.31 -8.84
C SER A 4 -4.97 -43.96 -9.19
N LYS A 5 -5.85 -43.51 -8.30
CA LYS A 5 -6.22 -42.12 -8.12
C LYS A 5 -4.92 -41.37 -7.91
N GLU A 6 -4.32 -40.87 -8.99
CA GLU A 6 -3.30 -39.82 -8.92
C GLU A 6 -3.95 -38.71 -8.10
N ARG A 7 -3.57 -38.64 -6.83
CA ARG A 7 -3.80 -37.46 -6.01
C ARG A 7 -3.02 -36.40 -6.75
N ASP A 8 -3.76 -35.50 -7.36
CA ASP A 8 -3.27 -34.35 -8.10
C ASP A 8 -2.41 -33.51 -7.14
N VAL A 9 -1.12 -33.86 -7.03
CA VAL A 9 -0.16 -33.27 -6.07
C VAL A 9 0.09 -31.79 -6.37
N LEU A 10 -0.41 -31.34 -7.52
CA LEU A 10 -0.32 -29.99 -8.07
C LEU A 10 -1.65 -29.22 -8.02
N ALA A 11 -2.72 -29.82 -7.48
CA ALA A 11 -3.96 -29.10 -7.22
C ALA A 11 -3.90 -28.57 -5.78
N PRO A 12 -3.42 -27.32 -5.53
CA PRO A 12 -3.59 -26.71 -4.22
C PRO A 12 -5.09 -26.70 -3.94
N ASP A 13 -5.49 -27.13 -2.75
CA ASP A 13 -6.88 -27.09 -2.29
C ASP A 13 -7.50 -25.76 -2.71
N ARG A 14 -8.35 -25.81 -3.75
CA ARG A 14 -9.00 -24.63 -4.32
C ARG A 14 -10.16 -24.27 -3.40
N GLY A 15 -9.83 -23.80 -2.20
CA GLY A 15 -10.79 -23.10 -1.35
C GLY A 15 -11.42 -21.94 -2.15
N PRO A 16 -12.63 -21.50 -1.79
CA PRO A 16 -13.36 -20.49 -2.54
C PRO A 16 -12.48 -19.29 -2.89
N LEU A 17 -12.41 -18.95 -4.18
CA LEU A 17 -11.64 -17.80 -4.67
C LEU A 17 -12.21 -16.49 -4.11
N PHE A 18 -13.53 -16.45 -3.92
CA PHE A 18 -14.25 -15.31 -3.38
C PHE A 18 -14.74 -15.62 -1.96
N THR A 19 -14.10 -15.00 -0.98
CA THR A 19 -14.53 -15.02 0.43
C THR A 19 -14.82 -13.58 0.85
N LEU A 20 -15.76 -13.36 1.78
CA LEU A 20 -16.04 -12.03 2.33
C LEU A 20 -14.76 -11.30 2.79
N ARG A 21 -13.82 -12.02 3.42
CA ARG A 21 -12.52 -11.48 3.84
C ARG A 21 -11.64 -11.04 2.68
N PHE A 22 -11.67 -11.78 1.57
CA PHE A 22 -10.93 -11.41 0.37
C PHE A 22 -11.51 -10.14 -0.26
N ALA A 23 -12.84 -10.04 -0.33
CA ALA A 23 -13.50 -8.83 -0.80
C ALA A 23 -13.18 -7.62 0.10
N LEU A 24 -13.20 -7.79 1.42
CA LEU A 24 -12.82 -6.73 2.37
C LEU A 24 -11.35 -6.33 2.24
N ALA A 25 -10.45 -7.30 2.11
CA ALA A 25 -9.02 -7.03 1.91
C ALA A 25 -8.79 -6.25 0.60
N LEU A 26 -9.43 -6.68 -0.49
CA LEU A 26 -9.32 -6.02 -1.78
C LEU A 26 -9.91 -4.61 -1.74
N LEU A 27 -11.05 -4.42 -1.08
CA LEU A 27 -11.66 -3.10 -0.87
C LEU A 27 -10.71 -2.19 -0.09
N LEU A 28 -10.08 -2.68 0.97
CA LEU A 28 -9.13 -1.88 1.75
C LEU A 28 -7.86 -1.52 0.97
N ILE A 29 -7.32 -2.45 0.19
CA ILE A 29 -6.14 -2.22 -0.66
C ILE A 29 -6.48 -1.18 -1.75
N VAL A 30 -7.51 -1.45 -2.54
CA VAL A 30 -7.91 -0.58 -3.67
C VAL A 30 -8.44 0.75 -3.15
N GLY A 31 -9.21 0.74 -2.08
CA GLY A 31 -9.72 1.95 -1.42
C GLY A 31 -8.61 2.80 -0.82
N GLY A 32 -7.61 2.18 -0.18
CA GLY A 32 -6.43 2.88 0.32
C GLY A 32 -5.63 3.55 -0.80
N ILE A 33 -5.38 2.83 -1.90
CA ILE A 33 -4.69 3.37 -3.09
C ILE A 33 -5.51 4.51 -3.71
N ALA A 34 -6.80 4.27 -3.94
CA ALA A 34 -7.71 5.27 -4.50
C ALA A 34 -7.78 6.52 -3.63
N TRP A 35 -7.76 6.37 -2.30
CA TRP A 35 -7.74 7.49 -1.35
C TRP A 35 -6.44 8.30 -1.47
N ILE A 36 -5.29 7.65 -1.54
CA ILE A 36 -3.99 8.32 -1.73
C ILE A 36 -3.98 9.11 -3.04
N LEU A 37 -4.45 8.51 -4.14
CA LEU A 37 -4.50 9.15 -5.45
C LEU A 37 -5.52 10.30 -5.49
N PHE A 38 -6.73 10.09 -4.95
CA PHE A 38 -7.76 11.12 -4.85
C PHE A 38 -7.27 12.31 -4.04
N TYR A 39 -6.60 12.06 -2.91
CA TYR A 39 -6.03 13.11 -2.10
C TYR A 39 -4.92 13.86 -2.85
N TYR A 40 -4.00 13.14 -3.50
CA TYR A 40 -2.89 13.72 -4.24
C TYR A 40 -3.34 14.58 -5.43
N PHE A 41 -4.31 14.12 -6.22
CA PHE A 41 -4.75 14.82 -7.43
C PHE A 41 -5.93 15.78 -7.22
N GLY A 42 -6.80 15.50 -6.25
CA GLY A 42 -8.08 16.21 -6.09
C GLY A 42 -8.15 17.18 -4.92
N VAL A 43 -7.34 16.99 -3.88
CA VAL A 43 -7.42 17.78 -2.64
C VAL A 43 -6.16 18.59 -2.40
N ARG A 44 -4.98 18.00 -2.68
CA ARG A 44 -3.68 18.62 -2.49
C ARG A 44 -3.57 19.92 -3.30
N PRO A 45 -3.01 21.00 -2.72
CA PRO A 45 -2.66 22.19 -3.48
C PRO A 45 -1.60 21.88 -4.56
N THR A 46 -1.65 22.59 -5.70
CA THR A 46 -0.79 22.35 -6.87
C THR A 46 0.70 22.34 -6.52
N ASP A 47 1.12 23.25 -5.64
CA ASP A 47 2.53 23.42 -5.27
C ASP A 47 2.87 22.82 -3.89
N GLY A 48 1.96 22.02 -3.32
CA GLY A 48 2.11 21.38 -2.01
C GLY A 48 1.60 22.20 -0.83
N PHE A 49 1.45 21.56 0.33
CA PHE A 49 0.96 22.22 1.55
C PHE A 49 1.95 23.28 2.02
N GLY A 50 1.46 24.49 2.31
CA GLY A 50 2.28 25.62 2.75
C GLY A 50 2.96 26.40 1.61
N SER A 51 2.72 26.04 0.35
CA SER A 51 3.18 26.84 -0.80
C SER A 51 2.44 28.18 -0.88
N ILE A 52 3.12 29.19 -1.41
CA ILE A 52 2.58 30.54 -1.60
C ILE A 52 2.39 30.78 -3.09
N ASN A 53 1.16 31.16 -3.46
CA ASN A 53 0.81 31.52 -4.83
C ASN A 53 1.53 32.79 -5.30
N ALA A 54 1.51 33.03 -6.61
CA ALA A 54 2.00 34.27 -7.21
C ALA A 54 1.39 35.54 -6.57
N ASP A 55 0.20 35.43 -5.98
CA ASP A 55 -0.52 36.51 -5.28
C ASP A 55 -0.09 36.68 -3.81
N GLY A 56 0.94 35.97 -3.33
CA GLY A 56 1.40 36.04 -1.93
C GLY A 56 0.47 35.37 -0.92
N LYS A 57 -0.55 34.62 -1.40
CA LYS A 57 -1.52 33.92 -0.54
C LYS A 57 -1.15 32.44 -0.40
N PRO A 58 -1.41 31.81 0.77
CA PRO A 58 -1.27 30.36 0.93
C PRO A 58 -2.14 29.62 -0.07
N ASN A 59 -1.59 28.56 -0.64
CA ASN A 59 -2.27 27.71 -1.60
C ASN A 59 -3.40 26.91 -0.93
N GLN A 60 -4.63 27.26 -1.31
CA GLN A 60 -5.90 26.61 -0.99
C GLN A 60 -5.94 25.09 -1.26
N PRO A 61 -6.04 24.15 -0.29
CA PRO A 61 -6.48 22.80 -0.62
C PRO A 61 -7.89 22.84 -1.24
N THR A 62 -8.17 21.96 -2.20
CA THR A 62 -9.50 21.90 -2.84
C THR A 62 -10.38 20.86 -2.16
N GLY A 63 -11.70 21.10 -2.09
CA GLY A 63 -12.68 20.12 -1.60
C GLY A 63 -13.28 20.45 -0.22
N PRO A 64 -14.02 19.52 0.39
CA PRO A 64 -14.68 19.71 1.69
C PRO A 64 -13.72 20.07 2.82
N SER A 65 -14.13 20.98 3.73
CA SER A 65 -13.29 21.49 4.83
C SER A 65 -12.64 20.40 5.68
N PHE A 66 -13.38 19.32 5.97
CA PHE A 66 -12.84 18.20 6.75
C PHE A 66 -11.65 17.50 6.08
N LEU A 67 -11.59 17.45 4.75
CA LEU A 67 -10.44 16.85 4.04
C LEU A 67 -9.22 17.78 4.06
N GLN A 68 -9.45 19.10 4.06
CA GLN A 68 -8.40 20.09 4.12
C GLN A 68 -7.71 20.09 5.49
N ASP A 69 -8.50 20.06 6.57
CA ASP A 69 -8.01 20.07 7.96
C ASP A 69 -7.15 18.85 8.31
N LEU A 70 -7.34 17.74 7.60
CA LEU A 70 -6.55 16.53 7.82
C LEU A 70 -5.15 16.62 7.19
N GLU A 71 -4.93 17.49 6.20
CA GLU A 71 -3.67 17.65 5.45
C GLU A 71 -2.95 16.30 5.23
N GLY A 72 -1.66 16.20 5.59
CA GLY A 72 -0.85 14.99 5.44
C GLY A 72 -1.36 13.76 6.21
N LYS A 73 -2.34 13.89 7.12
CA LYS A 73 -3.00 12.73 7.76
C LYS A 73 -3.88 11.96 6.78
N ASN A 74 -4.32 12.57 5.68
CA ASN A 74 -5.04 11.84 4.62
C ASN A 74 -4.18 10.74 4.00
N TYR A 75 -2.88 10.99 3.79
CA TYR A 75 -1.94 9.95 3.37
C TYR A 75 -1.84 8.83 4.40
N LEU A 76 -1.76 9.18 5.68
CA LEU A 76 -1.69 8.19 6.76
C LEU A 76 -2.92 7.26 6.74
N ILE A 77 -4.12 7.79 6.56
CA ILE A 77 -5.35 6.99 6.46
C ILE A 77 -5.29 6.05 5.26
N GLY A 78 -4.89 6.56 4.09
CA GLY A 78 -4.76 5.76 2.87
C GLY A 78 -3.73 4.62 3.02
N PHE A 79 -2.56 4.90 3.60
CA PHE A 79 -1.53 3.89 3.86
C PHE A 79 -1.96 2.88 4.92
N ILE A 80 -2.62 3.31 6.01
CA ILE A 80 -3.16 2.38 7.03
C ILE A 80 -4.19 1.45 6.38
N ALA A 81 -5.11 1.97 5.57
CA ALA A 81 -6.09 1.15 4.87
C ALA A 81 -5.41 0.13 3.95
N LEU A 82 -4.41 0.56 3.18
CA LEU A 82 -3.61 -0.30 2.31
C LEU A 82 -2.91 -1.43 3.10
N PHE A 83 -2.16 -1.08 4.15
CA PHE A 83 -1.41 -2.06 4.95
C PHE A 83 -2.31 -3.00 5.72
N LEU A 84 -3.44 -2.51 6.25
CA LEU A 84 -4.42 -3.34 6.91
C LEU A 84 -5.08 -4.31 5.92
N GLY A 85 -5.40 -3.84 4.72
CA GLY A 85 -5.91 -4.67 3.64
C GLY A 85 -4.92 -5.79 3.27
N LEU A 86 -3.63 -5.47 3.14
CA LEU A 86 -2.58 -6.45 2.89
C LEU A 86 -2.43 -7.45 4.06
N ALA A 87 -2.42 -6.99 5.30
CA ALA A 87 -2.32 -7.87 6.47
C ALA A 87 -3.53 -8.82 6.59
N ILE A 88 -4.75 -8.33 6.34
CA ILE A 88 -5.96 -9.18 6.30
C ILE A 88 -5.86 -10.19 5.14
N SER A 89 -5.26 -9.77 4.02
CA SER A 89 -5.05 -10.64 2.86
C SER A 89 -4.06 -11.78 3.14
N ALA A 90 -3.29 -11.76 4.23
CA ALA A 90 -2.42 -12.86 4.63
C ALA A 90 -3.17 -14.05 5.27
N HIS A 91 -4.48 -13.95 5.51
CA HIS A 91 -5.25 -15.03 6.14
C HIS A 91 -5.42 -16.24 5.18
N PRO A 92 -5.30 -17.50 5.62
CA PRO A 92 -5.44 -18.70 4.75
C PRO A 92 -6.76 -18.85 3.96
N LYS A 93 -7.81 -18.09 4.33
CA LYS A 93 -9.07 -18.08 3.58
C LYS A 93 -9.02 -17.17 2.36
N THR A 94 -8.00 -16.36 2.20
CA THR A 94 -7.76 -15.55 0.99
C THR A 94 -6.78 -16.28 0.07
N PRO A 95 -6.77 -15.96 -1.24
CA PRO A 95 -5.82 -16.54 -2.18
C PRO A 95 -4.35 -16.15 -1.87
N LEU A 96 -4.09 -14.95 -1.34
CA LEU A 96 -2.73 -14.52 -0.96
C LEU A 96 -2.24 -15.15 0.36
N GLY A 97 -3.13 -15.67 1.20
CA GLY A 97 -2.76 -16.24 2.50
C GLY A 97 -2.52 -17.75 2.50
N ARG A 98 -2.51 -18.42 1.34
CA ARG A 98 -2.34 -19.89 1.25
C ARG A 98 -1.40 -20.31 0.13
N GLY A 99 -0.70 -21.43 0.33
CA GLY A 99 0.21 -22.02 -0.66
C GLY A 99 1.24 -21.02 -1.20
N GLN A 100 1.41 -20.99 -2.52
CA GLN A 100 2.33 -20.05 -3.19
C GLN A 100 1.94 -18.57 -3.02
N GLY A 101 0.67 -18.28 -2.70
CA GLY A 101 0.20 -16.91 -2.48
C GLY A 101 0.92 -16.21 -1.33
N VAL A 102 1.29 -16.97 -0.29
CA VAL A 102 2.03 -16.44 0.87
C VAL A 102 3.41 -15.95 0.46
N VAL A 103 4.11 -16.74 -0.36
CA VAL A 103 5.45 -16.39 -0.86
C VAL A 103 5.38 -15.17 -1.78
N ILE A 104 4.40 -15.12 -2.68
CA ILE A 104 4.18 -13.98 -3.56
C ILE A 104 3.86 -12.72 -2.74
N GLY A 105 3.00 -12.83 -1.72
CA GLY A 105 2.65 -11.72 -0.83
C GLY A 105 3.86 -11.22 -0.02
N MET A 106 4.63 -12.14 0.57
CA MET A 106 5.83 -11.84 1.34
C MET A 106 6.89 -11.13 0.49
N LEU A 107 7.31 -11.76 -0.63
CA LEU A 107 8.32 -11.20 -1.52
C LEU A 107 7.84 -9.91 -2.16
N GLY A 108 6.57 -9.84 -2.56
CA GLY A 108 5.96 -8.62 -3.10
C GLY A 108 6.07 -7.45 -2.13
N CYS A 109 5.68 -7.65 -0.86
CA CYS A 109 5.77 -6.58 0.15
C CYS A 109 7.22 -6.15 0.42
N PHE A 110 8.16 -7.08 0.49
CA PHE A 110 9.58 -6.76 0.70
C PHE A 110 10.20 -6.03 -0.49
N ILE A 111 9.94 -6.49 -1.72
CA ILE A 111 10.45 -5.84 -2.93
C ILE A 111 9.84 -4.45 -3.08
N ILE A 112 8.52 -4.30 -2.89
CA ILE A 112 7.86 -2.99 -2.96
C ILE A 112 8.40 -2.06 -1.88
N GLY A 113 8.54 -2.54 -0.64
CA GLY A 113 9.11 -1.75 0.46
C GLY A 113 10.55 -1.32 0.18
N LEU A 114 11.40 -2.22 -0.35
CA LEU A 114 12.77 -1.92 -0.73
C LEU A 114 12.84 -0.90 -1.87
N ILE A 115 12.08 -1.11 -2.94
CA ILE A 115 12.01 -0.18 -4.07
C ILE A 115 11.55 1.21 -3.58
N TRP A 116 10.56 1.27 -2.69
CA TRP A 116 10.07 2.52 -2.11
C TRP A 116 11.17 3.32 -1.41
N ILE A 117 11.93 2.67 -0.51
CA ILE A 117 13.01 3.36 0.20
C ILE A 117 14.18 3.71 -0.73
N CYS A 118 14.48 2.87 -1.73
CA CYS A 118 15.52 3.17 -2.72
C CYS A 118 15.16 4.41 -3.54
N ILE A 119 13.92 4.52 -4.02
CA ILE A 119 13.43 5.71 -4.74
C ILE A 119 13.55 6.95 -3.84
N PHE A 120 13.08 6.86 -2.59
CA PHE A 120 13.20 7.97 -1.64
C PHE A 120 14.66 8.43 -1.45
N TYR A 121 15.60 7.52 -1.24
CA TYR A 121 17.00 7.87 -1.03
C TYR A 121 17.67 8.45 -2.29
N ILE A 122 17.40 7.87 -3.46
CA ILE A 122 18.03 8.29 -4.73
C ILE A 122 17.53 9.68 -5.15
N PHE A 123 16.23 9.95 -5.03
CA PHE A 123 15.62 11.13 -5.65
C PHE A 123 15.34 12.30 -4.69
N LEU A 124 15.13 12.05 -3.40
CA LEU A 124 14.81 13.11 -2.43
C LEU A 124 15.97 13.47 -1.48
N THR A 125 16.91 12.54 -1.26
CA THR A 125 18.05 12.76 -0.35
C THR A 125 19.38 12.99 -1.12
N GLY A 126 19.34 12.97 -2.45
CA GLY A 126 20.51 13.19 -3.30
C GLY A 126 20.90 14.67 -3.43
N ASN A 127 21.97 14.93 -4.17
CA ASN A 127 22.52 16.28 -4.39
C ASN A 127 21.57 17.20 -5.20
N ASP A 128 20.69 16.63 -6.03
CA ASP A 128 19.67 17.34 -6.79
C ASP A 128 18.29 16.74 -6.48
N PRO A 129 17.60 17.21 -5.41
CA PRO A 129 16.30 16.69 -5.05
C PRO A 129 15.31 16.94 -6.20
N LYS A 130 14.76 15.86 -6.75
CA LYS A 130 13.71 15.94 -7.77
C LYS A 130 12.36 15.82 -7.10
N ASP A 131 11.46 16.72 -7.47
CA ASP A 131 10.10 16.69 -6.99
C ASP A 131 9.37 15.45 -7.53
N LEU A 132 9.17 14.47 -6.66
CA LEU A 132 8.42 13.27 -6.95
C LEU A 132 7.07 13.30 -6.24
N ALA A 133 6.04 12.95 -7.00
CA ALA A 133 4.67 12.82 -6.53
C ALA A 133 4.59 11.94 -5.27
N ILE A 134 3.83 12.39 -4.26
CA ILE A 134 3.63 11.74 -2.95
C ILE A 134 4.88 11.74 -2.05
N PHE A 135 6.06 11.47 -2.57
CA PHE A 135 7.30 11.39 -1.79
C PHE A 135 7.66 12.72 -1.11
N ASN A 136 7.47 13.85 -1.80
CA ASN A 136 7.78 15.17 -1.25
C ASN A 136 6.95 15.50 0.00
N ASP A 137 5.65 15.20 -0.04
CA ASP A 137 4.73 15.51 1.06
C ASP A 137 4.98 14.62 2.29
N LEU A 138 5.52 13.42 2.06
CA LEU A 138 5.87 12.49 3.13
C LEU A 138 7.21 12.83 3.78
N GLY A 139 8.19 13.33 3.02
CA GLY A 139 9.54 13.63 3.53
C GLY A 139 10.14 12.42 4.28
N GLN A 140 10.56 12.59 5.53
CA GLN A 140 11.10 11.50 6.34
C GLN A 140 10.08 10.37 6.63
N LYS A 141 8.77 10.64 6.49
CA LYS A 141 7.71 9.64 6.68
C LYS A 141 7.77 8.51 5.65
N ASN A 142 8.47 8.70 4.53
CA ASN A 142 8.70 7.64 3.55
C ASN A 142 9.46 6.43 4.12
N LEU A 143 10.36 6.63 5.10
CA LEU A 143 11.02 5.51 5.78
C LEU A 143 10.01 4.65 6.56
N PHE A 144 9.03 5.28 7.21
CA PHE A 144 7.99 4.57 7.94
C PHE A 144 7.10 3.74 7.01
N VAL A 145 6.81 4.24 5.80
CA VAL A 145 6.09 3.47 4.77
C VAL A 145 6.87 2.22 4.37
N GLY A 146 8.18 2.34 4.15
CA GLY A 146 9.06 1.20 3.86
C GLY A 146 9.09 0.17 4.99
N ILE A 147 9.23 0.61 6.24
CA ILE A 147 9.20 -0.27 7.43
C ILE A 147 7.83 -0.96 7.56
N ALA A 148 6.74 -0.26 7.28
CA ALA A 148 5.40 -0.82 7.32
C ALA A 148 5.21 -1.93 6.27
N PHE A 149 5.72 -1.74 5.04
CA PHE A 149 5.75 -2.82 4.04
C PHE A 149 6.52 -4.04 4.53
N MET A 150 7.64 -3.85 5.22
CA MET A 150 8.38 -4.96 5.82
C MET A 150 7.58 -5.64 6.94
N ALA A 151 6.92 -4.90 7.82
CA ALA A 151 6.05 -5.47 8.86
C ALA A 151 4.91 -6.32 8.27
N VAL A 152 4.29 -5.85 7.19
CA VAL A 152 3.25 -6.60 6.47
C VAL A 152 3.84 -7.85 5.81
N GLY A 153 5.03 -7.76 5.20
CA GLY A 153 5.72 -8.93 4.64
C GLY A 153 5.99 -10.03 5.68
N PHE A 154 6.38 -9.67 6.90
CA PHE A 154 6.50 -10.62 8.01
C PHE A 154 5.15 -11.26 8.38
N THR A 155 4.05 -10.53 8.25
CA THR A 155 2.71 -11.08 8.52
C THR A 155 2.38 -12.24 7.58
N PHE A 156 2.80 -12.15 6.31
CA PHE A 156 2.75 -13.29 5.38
C PHE A 156 3.71 -14.41 5.79
N ALA A 157 4.95 -14.08 6.16
CA ALA A 157 5.95 -15.08 6.57
C ALA A 157 5.47 -15.99 7.72
N THR A 158 4.73 -15.44 8.69
CA THR A 158 4.17 -16.24 9.81
C THR A 158 3.09 -17.26 9.40
N ARG A 159 2.62 -17.21 8.16
CA ARG A 159 1.56 -18.09 7.63
C ARG A 159 2.12 -19.12 6.64
N TRP A 160 3.44 -19.21 6.55
CA TRP A 160 4.14 -20.15 5.69
C TRP A 160 4.27 -21.52 6.40
N GLU A 161 3.19 -22.31 6.34
CA GLU A 161 3.11 -23.73 6.70
C GLU A 161 2.19 -24.44 5.71
#